data_AF-A0A4V1TQH7-F1
#
_entry.id   AF-A0A4V1TQH7-F1
#
_cell.length_a   1.000
_cell.length_b   1.000
_cell.length_c   1.000
_cell.angle_alpha   90.00
_cell.angle_beta   90.00
_cell.angle_gamma   90.00
#
_symmetry.space_group_name_H-M   'P 1'
#
loop_
_entity.id
_entity.type
_entity.pdbx_description
1 polymer ?
#
loop_
_entity_poly.entity_id
_entity_poly.type
_entity_poly.pdbx_seq_one_letter_code
_entity_poly.pdbx_strand_id
1 'polypeptide(L)'
;MVCHWSRMRPVVSISGKSSVGFPEWFSSEKLWIMAFLGTTAFAGSALAQDEGMRLIERAEGRAWLYPAQVEALSRQSHRDGHCGGFFDVTYRLPVRRRRHLVEDFARRDPAQMQIVDPLLAQLSSRNLYKTVEALSALHDRHYQSDGGVAAAALIHARFASYASGRSDVSVSYFDHDFRQPSVIARIEGRGEAAKRKVVLGAHMDSINWSSSLSEVGRAPGADDDASGIATLLEVFRVLTASGYRPAKTLEFIAYAGEELGLLGSQDISDAYAEAQQQVVAVLQMDMVMYPSPERQLAFVVDNTNRQLTSFAQRLVRHYLKVDSVQTSCGYACSDHASWDRNGFATVFPFEASFETMNPRIHTEDDVLDHHLDAEHALLFAKLNTAFAVELTANSK
;
A
#
# COMPACT_ATOMS: atom_id res chain seq x y z
N MET A 1 -30.18 31.47 -25.16
CA MET A 1 -30.34 32.56 -24.19
C MET A 1 -29.03 32.69 -23.43
N VAL A 2 -28.47 33.89 -23.46
CA VAL A 2 -27.14 34.27 -22.96
C VAL A 2 -27.27 34.80 -21.53
N CYS A 3 -26.44 34.33 -20.60
CA CYS A 3 -26.11 35.01 -19.33
C CYS A 3 -24.70 34.55 -18.91
N HIS A 4 -23.63 35.24 -19.33
CA HIS A 4 -22.95 36.34 -18.63
C HIS A 4 -22.62 36.08 -17.15
N TRP A 5 -21.36 35.74 -16.89
CA TRP A 5 -20.68 35.80 -15.60
C TRP A 5 -19.95 37.14 -15.48
N SER A 6 -20.30 37.96 -14.48
CA SER A 6 -19.57 39.18 -14.14
C SER A 6 -18.74 38.97 -12.88
N ARG A 7 -17.43 39.22 -13.00
CA ARG A 7 -16.46 39.33 -11.90
C ARG A 7 -16.74 40.56 -11.04
N MET A 8 -16.59 40.43 -9.72
CA MET A 8 -16.01 41.48 -8.86
C MET A 8 -15.21 40.83 -7.72
N ARG A 9 -13.99 41.34 -7.48
CA ARG A 9 -13.23 41.19 -6.22
C ARG A 9 -13.26 42.54 -5.45
N PRO A 10 -12.57 42.67 -4.30
CA PRO A 10 -13.12 42.74 -2.94
C PRO A 10 -13.05 44.18 -2.39
N VAL A 11 -13.50 44.42 -1.13
CA VAL A 11 -12.90 45.37 -0.15
C VAL A 11 -13.75 45.49 1.13
N VAL A 12 -13.06 45.26 2.26
CA VAL A 12 -13.19 45.87 3.60
C VAL A 12 -14.36 45.53 4.55
N SER A 13 -13.99 44.75 5.59
CA SER A 13 -14.18 44.96 7.04
C SER A 13 -15.21 46.00 7.52
N ILE A 14 -16.11 45.58 8.42
CA ILE A 14 -16.38 46.23 9.72
C ILE A 14 -17.06 45.22 10.66
N SER A 15 -16.65 45.33 11.94
CA SER A 15 -17.09 44.64 13.15
C SER A 15 -18.60 44.64 13.43
N GLY A 16 -19.10 43.57 14.04
CA GLY A 16 -20.38 43.57 14.73
C GLY A 16 -20.65 42.23 15.45
N LYS A 17 -20.52 42.22 16.78
CA LYS A 17 -20.97 41.13 17.64
C LYS A 17 -22.50 41.14 17.72
N SER A 18 -23.15 40.01 17.43
CA SER A 18 -24.43 39.65 18.05
C SER A 18 -24.64 38.14 17.94
N SER A 19 -24.75 37.51 19.10
CA SER A 19 -24.98 36.10 19.37
C SER A 19 -26.36 35.62 18.94
N VAL A 20 -26.42 34.49 18.22
CA VAL A 20 -27.59 33.62 18.14
C VAL A 20 -27.08 32.19 18.35
N GLY A 21 -27.61 31.53 19.39
CA GLY A 21 -27.10 30.27 19.93
C GLY A 21 -27.46 29.03 19.11
N PHE A 22 -26.55 28.05 19.14
CA PHE A 22 -26.78 26.64 18.83
C PHE A 22 -26.66 25.82 20.12
N PRO A 23 -27.29 24.62 20.20
CA PRO A 23 -27.46 23.90 21.46
C PRO A 23 -26.14 23.37 22.02
N GLU A 24 -25.93 23.61 23.31
CA GLU A 24 -24.87 23.06 24.15
C GLU A 24 -25.01 21.54 24.28
N TRP A 25 -24.19 20.76 23.58
CA TRP A 25 -23.76 19.43 24.04
C TRP A 25 -22.38 19.15 23.47
N PHE A 26 -21.35 19.63 24.15
CA PHE A 26 -19.97 19.09 24.28
C PHE A 26 -19.17 20.17 25.03
N SER A 27 -19.39 20.27 26.34
CA SER A 27 -18.54 21.09 27.21
C SER A 27 -17.17 20.44 27.34
N SER A 28 -16.16 21.10 26.81
CA SER A 28 -14.77 21.16 27.29
C SER A 28 -14.37 20.14 28.38
N GLU A 29 -13.97 18.94 27.98
CA GLU A 29 -12.95 18.20 28.72
C GLU A 29 -11.62 18.30 27.95
N LYS A 30 -10.74 19.09 28.56
CA LYS A 30 -9.32 19.36 28.28
C LYS A 30 -8.65 18.35 27.33
N LEU A 31 -8.55 18.71 26.06
CA LEU A 31 -7.53 18.19 25.16
C LEU A 31 -6.16 18.73 25.64
N TRP A 32 -5.32 17.89 26.22
CA TRP A 32 -3.91 18.22 26.41
C TRP A 32 -3.17 17.87 25.12
N ILE A 33 -3.01 18.84 24.22
CA ILE A 33 -2.09 18.74 23.09
C ILE A 33 -0.70 19.11 23.60
N MET A 34 0.15 18.11 23.83
CA MET A 34 1.57 18.33 24.16
C MET A 34 2.37 18.47 22.86
N ALA A 35 2.58 19.70 22.40
CA ALA A 35 3.51 20.01 21.32
C ALA A 35 4.92 20.24 21.91
N PHE A 36 5.87 19.34 21.64
CA PHE A 36 7.27 19.54 22.08
C PHE A 36 8.13 20.08 20.93
N LEU A 37 8.58 21.33 21.07
CA LEU A 37 9.65 21.93 20.27
C LEU A 37 10.98 21.78 21.02
N GLY A 38 11.86 20.90 20.55
CA GLY A 38 13.30 20.95 20.82
C GLY A 38 13.80 20.37 22.16
N THR A 39 14.77 19.45 22.03
CA THR A 39 15.77 18.97 23.02
C THR A 39 15.34 18.35 24.36
N THR A 40 14.08 18.43 24.81
CA THR A 40 13.55 17.64 25.97
C THR A 40 12.75 16.39 25.57
N ALA A 41 12.73 16.05 24.27
CA ALA A 41 11.82 15.07 23.68
C ALA A 41 11.95 13.64 24.24
N PHE A 42 13.12 13.23 24.76
CA PHE A 42 13.37 11.83 25.15
C PHE A 42 12.67 11.40 26.46
N ALA A 43 12.53 12.30 27.44
CA ALA A 43 11.85 11.96 28.70
C ALA A 43 10.31 11.98 28.53
N GLY A 44 9.80 12.89 27.70
CA GLY A 44 8.38 12.96 27.36
C GLY A 44 7.91 11.81 26.45
N SER A 45 8.77 11.32 25.56
CA SER A 45 8.44 10.18 24.68
C SER A 45 8.32 8.87 25.45
N ALA A 46 9.20 8.63 26.43
CA ALA A 46 9.14 7.41 27.25
C ALA A 46 7.90 7.37 28.14
N LEU A 47 7.56 8.49 28.78
CA LEU A 47 6.34 8.61 29.59
C LEU A 47 5.06 8.50 28.74
N ALA A 48 5.07 9.04 27.52
CA ALA A 48 3.92 8.92 26.61
C ALA A 48 3.70 7.48 26.11
N GLN A 49 4.79 6.74 25.86
CA GLN A 49 4.74 5.32 25.49
C GLN A 49 4.23 4.44 26.63
N ASP A 50 4.63 4.70 27.88
CA ASP A 50 4.14 3.97 29.06
C ASP A 50 2.61 4.16 29.27
N GLU A 51 2.04 5.26 28.78
CA GLU A 51 0.59 5.51 28.76
C GLU A 51 -0.12 4.92 27.53
N GLY A 52 0.59 4.16 26.69
CA GLY A 52 0.04 3.51 25.50
C GLY A 52 -0.27 4.46 24.33
N MET A 53 0.22 5.71 24.36
CA MET A 53 0.06 6.66 23.26
C MET A 53 0.92 6.29 22.06
N ARG A 54 0.44 6.67 20.88
CA ARG A 54 1.12 6.53 19.59
C ARG A 54 1.67 7.87 19.11
N LEU A 55 2.90 7.92 18.62
CA LEU A 55 3.45 9.11 17.97
C LEU A 55 3.06 9.08 16.50
N ILE A 56 2.16 9.97 16.07
CA ILE A 56 1.66 10.03 14.70
C ILE A 56 2.34 11.16 13.94
N GLU A 57 2.80 10.87 12.73
CA GLU A 57 3.38 11.83 11.78
C GLU A 57 2.44 12.08 10.60
N ARG A 58 2.16 13.36 10.35
CA ARG A 58 1.37 13.86 9.22
C ARG A 58 2.15 14.93 8.46
N ALA A 59 1.58 15.43 7.36
CA ALA A 59 2.14 16.54 6.60
C ALA A 59 2.43 17.79 7.46
N GLU A 60 1.63 18.03 8.50
CA GLU A 60 1.74 19.21 9.39
C GLU A 60 2.76 19.02 10.53
N GLY A 61 3.23 17.79 10.80
CA GLY A 61 4.16 17.49 11.88
C GLY A 61 3.84 16.22 12.66
N ARG A 62 4.42 16.08 13.86
CA ARG A 62 4.24 14.92 14.74
C ARG A 62 3.47 15.25 16.02
N ALA A 63 2.60 14.35 16.47
CA ALA A 63 1.86 14.47 17.73
C ALA A 63 1.67 13.11 18.42
N TRP A 64 1.75 13.08 19.76
CA TRP A 64 1.35 11.91 20.54
C TRP A 64 -0.16 11.86 20.68
N LEU A 65 -0.77 10.72 20.35
CA LEU A 65 -2.21 10.48 20.34
C LEU A 65 -2.52 9.17 21.08
N TYR A 66 -3.56 9.15 21.91
CA TYR A 66 -4.09 7.89 22.46
C TYR A 66 -4.65 7.01 21.33
N PRO A 67 -4.71 5.66 21.50
CA PRO A 67 -5.22 4.75 20.46
C PRO A 67 -6.59 5.17 19.90
N ALA A 68 -7.53 5.59 20.76
CA ALA A 68 -8.84 6.08 20.34
C ALA A 68 -8.75 7.37 19.49
N GLN A 69 -7.74 8.23 19.71
CA GLN A 69 -7.49 9.41 18.89
C GLN A 69 -6.84 9.06 17.56
N VAL A 70 -5.99 8.04 17.50
CA VAL A 70 -5.45 7.51 16.24
C VAL A 70 -6.56 6.93 15.38
N GLU A 71 -7.46 6.14 15.97
CA GLU A 71 -8.64 5.64 15.28
C GLU A 71 -9.55 6.78 14.80
N ALA A 72 -9.77 7.81 15.62
CA ALA A 72 -10.57 8.97 15.24
C ALA A 72 -9.92 9.76 14.09
N LEU A 73 -8.59 9.91 14.11
CA LEU A 73 -7.81 10.54 13.05
C LEU A 73 -7.89 9.72 11.76
N SER A 74 -7.69 8.41 11.84
CA SER A 74 -7.83 7.48 10.72
C SER A 74 -9.22 7.61 10.10
N ARG A 75 -10.29 7.57 10.90
CA ARG A 75 -11.67 7.81 10.42
C ARG A 75 -11.85 9.14 9.71
N GLN A 76 -11.24 10.19 10.23
CA GLN A 76 -11.33 11.51 9.60
C GLN A 76 -10.62 11.50 8.24
N SER A 77 -9.40 10.96 8.19
CA SER A 77 -8.62 10.85 6.97
C SER A 77 -9.37 10.09 5.86
N HIS A 78 -9.96 8.95 6.22
CA HIS A 78 -10.76 8.15 5.30
C HIS A 78 -12.03 8.88 4.81
N ARG A 79 -12.72 9.62 5.70
CA ARG A 79 -13.85 10.49 5.29
C ARG A 79 -13.43 11.61 4.34
N ASP A 80 -12.19 12.05 4.44
CA ASP A 80 -11.60 13.07 3.57
C ASP A 80 -11.03 12.44 2.26
N GLY A 81 -11.15 11.12 2.08
CA GLY A 81 -10.74 10.39 0.87
C GLY A 81 -9.28 9.91 0.89
N HIS A 82 -8.72 9.65 2.07
CA HIS A 82 -7.33 9.22 2.24
C HIS A 82 -7.22 7.88 2.98
N CYS A 83 -6.42 6.92 2.49
CA CYS A 83 -6.06 5.66 3.15
C CYS A 83 -5.09 5.92 4.33
N GLY A 84 -5.61 6.03 5.55
CA GLY A 84 -4.88 6.32 6.77
C GLY A 84 -4.49 7.79 6.93
N GLY A 85 -3.75 8.35 5.96
CA GLY A 85 -3.34 9.78 5.96
C GLY A 85 -2.15 10.12 6.86
N PHE A 86 -1.53 9.13 7.50
CA PHE A 86 -0.47 9.35 8.47
C PHE A 86 0.46 8.14 8.58
N PHE A 87 1.64 8.39 9.14
CA PHE A 87 2.52 7.34 9.65
C PHE A 87 2.39 7.24 11.15
N ASP A 88 2.16 6.04 11.68
CA ASP A 88 2.51 5.76 13.07
C ASP A 88 4.05 5.66 13.17
N VAL A 89 4.70 6.44 14.04
CA VAL A 89 6.15 6.43 14.26
C VAL A 89 6.50 6.15 15.73
N THR A 90 5.57 5.58 16.50
CA THR A 90 5.65 5.36 17.96
C THR A 90 6.95 4.72 18.40
N TYR A 91 7.38 3.66 17.71
CA TYR A 91 8.54 2.87 18.10
C TYR A 91 9.81 3.25 17.31
N ARG A 92 9.78 4.35 16.56
CA ARG A 92 10.86 4.69 15.63
C ARG A 92 11.86 5.68 16.23
N LEU A 93 13.08 5.20 16.43
CA LEU A 93 14.26 6.06 16.56
C LEU A 93 14.53 6.76 15.22
N PRO A 94 15.11 7.99 15.19
CA PRO A 94 15.44 8.65 13.94
C PRO A 94 16.39 7.78 13.10
N VAL A 95 15.86 7.17 12.04
CA VAL A 95 16.65 6.40 11.09
C VAL A 95 17.63 7.36 10.43
N ARG A 96 18.92 7.23 10.74
CA ARG A 96 19.96 7.87 9.94
C ARG A 96 19.80 7.34 8.52
N ARG A 97 19.42 8.20 7.55
CA ARG A 97 19.37 7.85 6.12
C ARG A 97 20.58 6.99 5.75
N ARG A 98 20.35 5.70 5.57
CA ARG A 98 21.42 4.74 5.24
C ARG A 98 21.61 4.78 3.73
N ARG A 99 22.84 4.55 3.27
CA ARG A 99 23.11 4.46 1.83
C ARG A 99 22.60 3.12 1.34
N HIS A 100 21.47 3.12 0.64
CA HIS A 100 20.95 1.95 -0.05
C HIS A 100 21.58 1.79 -1.44
N LEU A 101 21.38 0.61 -2.03
CA LEU A 101 21.80 0.33 -3.41
C LEU A 101 21.13 1.32 -4.36
N VAL A 102 21.96 2.02 -5.14
CA VAL A 102 21.48 2.88 -6.22
C VAL A 102 21.61 2.09 -7.51
N GLU A 103 20.50 1.56 -8.02
CA GLU A 103 20.45 1.07 -9.41
C GLU A 103 20.08 2.21 -10.37
N ASP A 104 20.73 2.23 -11.54
CA ASP A 104 20.44 3.18 -12.61
C ASP A 104 19.29 2.64 -13.47
N PHE A 105 18.05 2.91 -13.03
CA PHE A 105 16.87 2.53 -13.79
C PHE A 105 16.68 3.38 -15.05
N ALA A 106 17.33 4.55 -15.16
CA ALA A 106 17.20 5.41 -16.33
C ALA A 106 17.79 4.77 -17.59
N ARG A 107 18.86 3.98 -17.45
CA ARG A 107 19.52 3.27 -18.57
C ARG A 107 18.98 1.85 -18.83
N ARG A 108 17.96 1.42 -18.08
CA ARG A 108 17.42 0.07 -18.20
C ARG A 108 16.26 0.06 -19.18
N ASP A 109 16.37 -0.77 -20.22
CA ASP A 109 15.27 -1.02 -21.16
C ASP A 109 14.77 -2.46 -21.02
N PRO A 110 13.49 -2.71 -21.33
CA PRO A 110 12.94 -4.08 -21.38
C PRO A 110 13.78 -4.95 -22.32
N ALA A 111 14.26 -6.10 -21.82
CA ALA A 111 15.17 -6.98 -22.55
C ALA A 111 14.87 -8.48 -22.36
N GLN A 112 13.83 -8.83 -21.61
CA GLN A 112 13.50 -10.21 -21.24
C GLN A 112 12.23 -10.75 -21.91
N MET A 113 11.84 -10.21 -23.07
CA MET A 113 10.59 -10.57 -23.76
C MET A 113 10.42 -12.08 -24.00
N GLN A 114 11.51 -12.80 -24.29
CA GLN A 114 11.48 -14.26 -24.49
C GLN A 114 11.06 -15.04 -23.24
N ILE A 115 11.23 -14.47 -22.05
CA ILE A 115 10.78 -15.03 -20.78
C ILE A 115 9.44 -14.42 -20.38
N VAL A 116 9.27 -13.10 -20.55
CA VAL A 116 8.07 -12.38 -20.12
C VAL A 116 6.84 -12.80 -20.91
N ASP A 117 6.88 -12.80 -22.25
CA ASP A 117 5.67 -12.99 -23.08
C ASP A 117 4.96 -14.33 -22.82
N PRO A 118 5.66 -15.48 -22.71
CA PRO A 118 5.02 -16.75 -22.37
C PRO A 118 4.42 -16.79 -20.96
N LEU A 119 4.93 -15.99 -20.01
CA LEU A 119 4.37 -15.88 -18.66
C LEU A 119 3.11 -15.01 -18.68
N LEU A 120 3.12 -13.90 -19.42
CA LEU A 120 1.95 -13.04 -19.55
C LEU A 120 0.73 -13.78 -20.11
N ALA A 121 0.96 -14.71 -21.03
CA ALA A 121 -0.09 -15.56 -21.63
C ALA A 121 -0.72 -16.57 -20.65
N GLN A 122 -0.08 -16.82 -19.50
CA GLN A 122 -0.57 -17.78 -18.49
C GLN A 122 -1.36 -17.12 -17.35
N LEU A 123 -1.38 -15.79 -17.28
CA LEU A 123 -2.14 -15.04 -16.29
C LEU A 123 -3.64 -15.12 -16.59
N SER A 124 -4.48 -15.16 -15.56
CA SER A 124 -5.92 -15.35 -15.67
C SER A 124 -6.70 -14.36 -14.81
N SER A 125 -7.48 -13.49 -15.45
CA SER A 125 -8.46 -12.62 -14.79
C SER A 125 -9.48 -13.41 -13.95
N ARG A 126 -9.84 -14.62 -14.39
CA ARG A 126 -10.71 -15.53 -13.61
C ARG A 126 -10.10 -15.92 -12.26
N ASN A 127 -8.79 -16.12 -12.19
CA ASN A 127 -8.11 -16.43 -10.93
C ASN A 127 -8.04 -15.20 -10.02
N LEU A 128 -7.87 -14.01 -10.61
CA LEU A 128 -7.93 -12.74 -9.88
C LEU A 128 -9.30 -12.58 -9.23
N TYR A 129 -10.38 -12.69 -10.01
CA TYR A 129 -11.77 -12.60 -9.52
C TYR A 129 -12.04 -13.58 -8.37
N LYS A 130 -11.68 -14.87 -8.53
CA LYS A 130 -11.86 -15.89 -7.48
C LYS A 130 -11.07 -15.61 -6.20
N THR A 131 -9.96 -14.89 -6.31
CA THR A 131 -9.17 -14.50 -5.14
C THR A 131 -9.84 -13.38 -4.39
N VAL A 132 -10.28 -12.35 -5.11
CA VAL A 132 -11.04 -11.26 -4.52
C VAL A 132 -12.34 -11.79 -3.90
N GLU A 133 -13.05 -12.68 -4.57
CA GLU A 133 -14.28 -13.32 -4.07
C GLU A 133 -14.05 -14.04 -2.74
N ALA A 134 -12.96 -14.81 -2.64
CA ALA A 134 -12.65 -15.54 -1.42
C ALA A 134 -12.25 -14.63 -0.25
N LEU A 135 -11.49 -13.56 -0.50
CA LEU A 135 -11.08 -12.61 0.53
C LEU A 135 -12.22 -11.68 0.97
N SER A 136 -13.10 -11.31 0.04
CA SER A 136 -14.29 -10.47 0.29
C SER A 136 -15.43 -11.23 0.98
N ALA A 137 -15.35 -12.57 1.00
CA ALA A 137 -16.27 -13.42 1.73
C ALA A 137 -16.01 -13.44 3.25
N LEU A 138 -14.80 -13.03 3.67
CA LEU A 138 -14.53 -12.76 5.09
C LEU A 138 -15.38 -11.57 5.54
N HIS A 139 -15.79 -11.56 6.80
CA HIS A 139 -16.58 -10.46 7.35
C HIS A 139 -15.82 -9.12 7.24
N ASP A 140 -14.53 -9.16 7.59
CA ASP A 140 -13.54 -8.11 7.47
C ASP A 140 -12.15 -8.76 7.45
N ARG A 141 -11.11 -7.97 7.20
CA ARG A 141 -9.71 -8.40 7.32
C ARG A 141 -8.90 -7.52 8.26
N HIS A 142 -9.56 -6.84 9.20
CA HIS A 142 -8.93 -5.89 10.12
C HIS A 142 -7.78 -6.55 10.91
N TYR A 143 -6.65 -5.86 11.08
CA TYR A 143 -5.42 -6.40 11.65
C TYR A 143 -5.53 -6.94 13.10
N GLN A 144 -6.58 -6.56 13.84
CA GLN A 144 -6.91 -7.11 15.16
C GLN A 144 -8.09 -8.09 15.19
N SER A 145 -8.74 -8.39 14.07
CA SER A 145 -9.89 -9.29 14.03
C SER A 145 -9.49 -10.74 13.76
N ASP A 146 -10.40 -11.68 14.04
CA ASP A 146 -10.25 -13.07 13.61
C ASP A 146 -10.26 -13.18 12.08
N GLY A 147 -10.98 -12.29 11.40
CA GLY A 147 -11.02 -12.17 9.95
C GLY A 147 -9.65 -11.80 9.36
N GLY A 148 -8.95 -10.85 9.97
CA GLY A 148 -7.58 -10.49 9.57
C GLY A 148 -6.60 -11.66 9.71
N VAL A 149 -6.64 -12.39 10.82
CA VAL A 149 -5.82 -13.60 11.02
C VAL A 149 -6.18 -14.70 10.00
N ALA A 150 -7.48 -14.88 9.73
CA ALA A 150 -7.96 -15.84 8.74
C ALA A 150 -7.50 -15.48 7.31
N ALA A 151 -7.47 -14.18 6.96
CA ALA A 151 -6.95 -13.70 5.69
C ALA A 151 -5.46 -14.06 5.52
N ALA A 152 -4.63 -13.79 6.54
CA ALA A 152 -3.22 -14.16 6.53
C ALA A 152 -3.01 -15.68 6.37
N ALA A 153 -3.83 -16.49 7.05
CA ALA A 153 -3.81 -17.95 6.92
C ALA A 153 -4.18 -18.42 5.50
N LEU A 154 -5.23 -17.83 4.91
CA LEU A 154 -5.67 -18.15 3.55
C LEU A 154 -4.61 -17.79 2.51
N ILE A 155 -4.01 -16.60 2.61
CA ILE A 155 -2.97 -16.12 1.70
C ILE A 155 -1.72 -16.99 1.80
N HIS A 156 -1.26 -17.27 3.04
CA HIS A 156 -0.13 -18.18 3.28
C HIS A 156 -0.38 -19.56 2.67
N ALA A 157 -1.56 -20.15 2.88
CA ALA A 157 -1.91 -21.46 2.34
C ALA A 157 -1.88 -21.49 0.80
N ARG A 158 -2.32 -20.41 0.14
CA ARG A 158 -2.26 -20.29 -1.32
C ARG A 158 -0.83 -20.19 -1.84
N PHE A 159 -0.01 -19.33 -1.24
CA PHE A 159 1.42 -19.28 -1.57
C PHE A 159 2.09 -20.65 -1.37
N ALA A 160 1.84 -21.31 -0.24
CA ALA A 160 2.41 -22.62 0.05
C ALA A 160 1.97 -23.70 -0.96
N SER A 161 0.70 -23.67 -1.38
CA SER A 161 0.20 -24.55 -2.42
C SER A 161 0.92 -24.34 -3.75
N TYR A 162 1.18 -23.10 -4.14
CA TYR A 162 1.89 -22.76 -5.38
C TYR A 162 3.41 -23.00 -5.29
N ALA A 163 3.97 -23.02 -4.08
CA ALA A 163 5.36 -23.36 -3.83
C ALA A 163 5.64 -24.87 -3.83
N SER A 164 4.59 -25.70 -3.81
CA SER A 164 4.74 -27.17 -3.72
C SER A 164 5.66 -27.73 -4.82
N GLY A 165 6.65 -28.52 -4.43
CA GLY A 165 7.64 -29.10 -5.34
C GLY A 165 8.80 -28.18 -5.72
N ARG A 166 8.86 -26.94 -5.23
CA ARG A 166 9.95 -25.99 -5.47
C ARG A 166 10.83 -25.84 -4.22
N SER A 167 12.04 -26.42 -4.26
CA SER A 167 12.99 -26.33 -3.15
C SER A 167 13.64 -24.96 -2.97
N ASP A 168 13.52 -24.09 -3.98
CA ASP A 168 14.02 -22.72 -4.01
C ASP A 168 12.94 -21.70 -3.64
N VAL A 169 11.80 -22.14 -3.10
CA VAL A 169 10.69 -21.28 -2.73
C VAL A 169 10.33 -21.51 -1.27
N SER A 170 10.17 -20.43 -0.51
CA SER A 170 9.76 -20.45 0.90
C SER A 170 8.56 -19.54 1.14
N VAL A 171 7.73 -19.88 2.12
CA VAL A 171 6.61 -19.05 2.58
C VAL A 171 6.68 -18.99 4.10
N SER A 172 6.61 -17.79 4.67
CA SER A 172 6.73 -17.56 6.11
C SER A 172 5.85 -16.41 6.56
N TYR A 173 5.43 -16.45 7.82
CA TYR A 173 4.88 -15.28 8.50
C TYR A 173 5.99 -14.32 8.93
N PHE A 174 5.64 -13.04 9.01
CA PHE A 174 6.37 -12.02 9.76
C PHE A 174 5.44 -11.54 10.87
N ASP A 175 5.82 -11.79 12.11
CA ASP A 175 5.02 -11.44 13.28
C ASP A 175 5.19 -9.96 13.64
N HIS A 176 4.12 -9.36 14.14
CA HIS A 176 4.05 -7.97 14.58
C HIS A 176 3.56 -7.91 16.04
N ASP A 177 3.60 -6.72 16.66
CA ASP A 177 3.01 -6.47 17.98
C ASP A 177 1.46 -6.37 17.96
N PHE A 178 0.83 -6.99 16.96
CA PHE A 178 -0.62 -7.09 16.77
C PHE A 178 -0.99 -8.46 16.16
N ARG A 179 -2.29 -8.77 16.10
CA ARG A 179 -2.76 -10.15 15.88
C ARG A 179 -2.50 -10.70 14.48
N GLN A 180 -2.72 -9.91 13.43
CA GLN A 180 -2.53 -10.33 12.05
C GLN A 180 -1.04 -10.30 11.67
N PRO A 181 -0.41 -11.42 11.29
CA PRO A 181 0.95 -11.40 10.75
C PRO A 181 0.95 -10.98 9.28
N SER A 182 2.06 -10.41 8.81
CA SER A 182 2.32 -10.30 7.37
C SER A 182 2.75 -11.66 6.79
N VAL A 183 2.57 -11.86 5.48
CA VAL A 183 2.99 -13.10 4.80
C VAL A 183 4.06 -12.77 3.76
N ILE A 184 5.19 -13.46 3.82
CA ILE A 184 6.29 -13.31 2.87
C ILE A 184 6.48 -14.64 2.12
N ALA A 185 6.26 -14.62 0.81
CA ALA A 185 6.68 -15.69 -0.09
C ALA A 185 7.93 -15.26 -0.86
N ARG A 186 8.90 -16.18 -1.00
CA ARG A 186 10.21 -15.88 -1.59
C ARG A 186 10.57 -16.92 -2.62
N ILE A 187 11.04 -16.47 -3.79
CA ILE A 187 11.74 -17.30 -4.78
C ILE A 187 13.21 -16.92 -4.71
N GLU A 188 14.04 -17.85 -4.23
CA GLU A 188 15.47 -17.63 -4.03
C GLU A 188 16.19 -17.40 -5.36
N GLY A 189 17.03 -16.36 -5.37
CA GLY A 189 17.95 -16.09 -6.47
C GLY A 189 19.10 -17.09 -6.52
N ARG A 190 20.07 -16.86 -7.40
CA ARG A 190 21.25 -17.74 -7.55
C ARG A 190 22.56 -16.97 -7.59
N GLY A 191 23.58 -17.56 -6.97
CA GLY A 191 24.93 -16.97 -6.90
C GLY A 191 24.97 -15.68 -6.10
N GLU A 192 25.96 -14.82 -6.38
CA GLU A 192 26.13 -13.56 -5.65
C GLU A 192 24.95 -12.59 -5.81
N ALA A 193 24.26 -12.64 -6.95
CA ALA A 193 23.09 -11.82 -7.21
C ALA A 193 21.90 -12.15 -6.29
N ALA A 194 21.85 -13.35 -5.70
CA ALA A 194 20.77 -13.78 -4.80
C ALA A 194 20.65 -12.91 -3.54
N LYS A 195 21.73 -12.23 -3.14
CA LYS A 195 21.71 -11.28 -2.01
C LYS A 195 20.80 -10.08 -2.29
N ARG A 196 20.66 -9.71 -3.57
CA ARG A 196 19.78 -8.62 -4.00
C ARG A 196 18.34 -9.08 -4.07
N LYS A 197 17.41 -8.23 -3.66
CA LYS A 197 15.97 -8.52 -3.57
C LYS A 197 15.16 -7.57 -4.44
N VAL A 198 14.19 -8.11 -5.17
CA VAL A 198 13.08 -7.34 -5.75
C VAL A 198 11.83 -7.73 -4.98
N VAL A 199 11.03 -6.75 -4.57
CA VAL A 199 9.84 -6.95 -3.74
C VAL A 199 8.62 -6.53 -4.54
N LEU A 200 7.60 -7.39 -4.56
CA LEU A 200 6.23 -7.07 -4.94
C LEU A 200 5.38 -7.10 -3.67
N GLY A 201 4.57 -6.08 -3.40
CA GLY A 201 3.81 -5.99 -2.16
C GLY A 201 2.39 -5.45 -2.35
N ALA A 202 1.49 -5.88 -1.46
CA ALA A 202 0.09 -5.47 -1.37
C ALA A 202 -0.36 -5.66 0.08
N HIS A 203 -1.28 -4.85 0.59
CA HIS A 203 -1.78 -5.08 1.94
C HIS A 203 -2.99 -6.02 1.94
N MET A 204 -3.21 -6.72 3.05
CA MET A 204 -4.25 -7.73 3.14
C MET A 204 -5.39 -7.36 4.07
N ASP A 205 -5.22 -6.33 4.89
CA ASP A 205 -6.28 -5.87 5.79
C ASP A 205 -7.39 -5.12 5.04
N SER A 206 -8.48 -4.87 5.76
CA SER A 206 -9.60 -4.06 5.29
C SER A 206 -10.35 -3.50 6.49
N ILE A 207 -11.00 -2.35 6.27
CA ILE A 207 -11.75 -1.63 7.29
C ILE A 207 -13.11 -1.17 6.77
N ASN A 208 -14.06 -0.95 7.68
CA ASN A 208 -15.31 -0.26 7.38
C ASN A 208 -15.62 0.76 8.47
N TRP A 209 -15.67 2.05 8.10
CA TRP A 209 -15.90 3.14 9.04
C TRP A 209 -17.36 3.60 9.19
N SER A 210 -18.32 3.00 8.47
CA SER A 210 -19.75 3.30 8.62
C SER A 210 -20.37 2.73 9.91
N SER A 211 -19.64 1.85 10.60
CA SER A 211 -20.07 1.20 11.85
C SER A 211 -19.59 1.95 13.10
N SER A 212 -20.49 2.13 14.07
CA SER A 212 -20.16 2.77 15.35
C SER A 212 -19.15 1.94 16.14
N LEU A 213 -18.27 2.64 16.89
CA LEU A 213 -17.18 2.23 17.81
C LEU A 213 -17.20 0.85 18.51
N SER A 214 -18.29 0.10 18.52
CA SER A 214 -18.45 -1.18 19.22
C SER A 214 -18.57 -2.41 18.32
N GLU A 215 -18.78 -2.25 17.01
CA GLU A 215 -18.87 -3.37 16.07
C GLU A 215 -18.02 -3.05 14.85
N VAL A 216 -16.99 -3.85 14.57
CA VAL A 216 -16.27 -3.79 13.28
C VAL A 216 -17.33 -4.09 12.21
N GLY A 217 -17.68 -3.11 11.38
CA GLY A 217 -18.63 -3.28 10.31
C GLY A 217 -18.10 -4.23 9.24
N ARG A 218 -18.99 -4.80 8.43
CA ARG A 218 -18.59 -5.65 7.31
C ARG A 218 -17.67 -4.87 6.37
N ALA A 219 -16.44 -5.35 6.16
CA ALA A 219 -15.41 -4.70 5.37
C ALA A 219 -14.90 -5.65 4.27
N PRO A 220 -15.63 -5.79 3.15
CA PRO A 220 -15.31 -6.78 2.14
C PRO A 220 -13.99 -6.43 1.45
N GLY A 221 -13.64 -5.15 1.30
CA GLY A 221 -12.36 -4.70 0.79
C GLY A 221 -11.99 -5.36 -0.54
N ALA A 222 -12.94 -5.40 -1.48
CA ALA A 222 -12.78 -6.15 -2.72
C ALA A 222 -11.71 -5.52 -3.63
N ASP A 223 -11.78 -4.21 -3.80
CA ASP A 223 -10.76 -3.45 -4.50
C ASP A 223 -9.60 -3.10 -3.58
N ASP A 224 -9.90 -2.74 -2.33
CA ASP A 224 -8.95 -2.27 -1.32
C ASP A 224 -8.78 -3.29 -0.14
N ASP A 225 -7.72 -4.11 -0.12
CA ASP A 225 -6.84 -4.44 -1.25
C ASP A 225 -6.81 -5.95 -1.57
N ALA A 226 -7.98 -6.59 -1.54
CA ALA A 226 -8.07 -7.96 -2.04
C ALA A 226 -7.64 -8.06 -3.52
N SER A 227 -7.77 -6.97 -4.29
CA SER A 227 -7.36 -6.90 -5.70
C SER A 227 -5.84 -6.94 -5.90
N GLY A 228 -5.06 -6.23 -5.09
CA GLY A 228 -3.60 -6.28 -5.08
C GLY A 228 -3.09 -7.64 -4.60
N ILE A 229 -3.68 -8.20 -3.55
CA ILE A 229 -3.38 -9.57 -3.10
C ILE A 229 -3.68 -10.61 -4.18
N ALA A 230 -4.79 -10.46 -4.92
CA ALA A 230 -5.11 -11.32 -6.05
C ALA A 230 -4.01 -11.29 -7.12
N THR A 231 -3.49 -10.09 -7.40
CA THR A 231 -2.39 -9.89 -8.34
C THR A 231 -1.10 -10.57 -7.86
N LEU A 232 -0.70 -10.40 -6.59
CA LEU A 232 0.45 -11.09 -6.02
C LEU A 232 0.37 -12.61 -6.17
N LEU A 233 -0.78 -13.19 -5.80
CA LEU A 233 -0.98 -14.63 -5.83
C LEU A 233 -0.97 -15.20 -7.25
N GLU A 234 -1.55 -14.50 -8.22
CA GLU A 234 -1.57 -14.94 -9.61
C GLU A 234 -0.20 -14.84 -10.29
N VAL A 235 0.55 -13.76 -10.02
CA VAL A 235 1.93 -13.60 -10.51
C VAL A 235 2.82 -14.70 -9.91
N PHE A 236 2.72 -14.94 -8.60
CA PHE A 236 3.46 -16.01 -7.93
C PHE A 236 3.12 -17.38 -8.53
N ARG A 237 1.83 -17.70 -8.72
CA ARG A 237 1.37 -18.96 -9.33
C ARG A 237 2.02 -19.19 -10.69
N VAL A 238 2.01 -18.18 -11.57
CA VAL A 238 2.58 -18.31 -12.92
C VAL A 238 4.09 -18.50 -12.88
N LEU A 239 4.80 -17.74 -12.04
CA LEU A 239 6.26 -17.85 -11.92
C LEU A 239 6.68 -19.20 -11.30
N THR A 240 5.95 -19.71 -10.30
CA THR A 240 6.30 -21.01 -9.71
C THR A 240 5.99 -22.16 -10.65
N ALA A 241 4.81 -22.16 -11.28
CA ALA A 241 4.35 -23.20 -12.22
C ALA A 241 5.20 -23.28 -13.50
N SER A 242 5.70 -22.14 -14.00
CA SER A 242 6.62 -22.11 -15.15
C SER A 242 8.04 -22.60 -14.81
N GLY A 243 8.34 -22.82 -13.53
CA GLY A 243 9.69 -23.16 -13.08
C GLY A 243 10.66 -21.98 -13.16
N TYR A 244 10.17 -20.74 -13.16
CA TYR A 244 11.01 -19.55 -13.23
C TYR A 244 12.00 -19.49 -12.06
N ARG A 245 13.27 -19.24 -12.37
CA ARG A 245 14.37 -19.15 -11.39
C ARG A 245 15.16 -17.87 -11.62
N PRO A 246 14.95 -16.84 -10.78
CA PRO A 246 15.59 -15.55 -10.98
C PRO A 246 17.08 -15.56 -10.58
N ALA A 247 17.82 -14.54 -11.00
CA ALA A 247 19.19 -14.34 -10.51
C ALA A 247 19.21 -13.62 -9.17
N LYS A 248 18.40 -12.57 -9.02
CA LYS A 248 18.13 -11.87 -7.75
C LYS A 248 16.95 -12.52 -7.04
N THR A 249 16.92 -12.49 -5.71
CA THR A 249 15.78 -13.01 -4.95
C THR A 249 14.53 -12.18 -5.24
N LEU A 250 13.39 -12.85 -5.42
CA LEU A 250 12.09 -12.22 -5.60
C LEU A 250 11.23 -12.49 -4.37
N GLU A 251 10.70 -11.44 -3.76
CA GLU A 251 9.81 -11.54 -2.60
C GLU A 251 8.43 -10.98 -2.93
N PHE A 252 7.41 -11.64 -2.40
CA PHE A 252 6.00 -11.28 -2.47
C PHE A 252 5.55 -11.07 -1.03
N ILE A 253 5.07 -9.89 -0.72
CA ILE A 253 4.71 -9.52 0.65
C ILE A 253 3.25 -9.11 0.69
N ALA A 254 2.46 -9.86 1.45
CA ALA A 254 1.14 -9.42 1.88
C ALA A 254 1.34 -8.70 3.23
N TYR A 255 1.19 -7.39 3.26
CA TYR A 255 1.36 -6.58 4.46
C TYR A 255 0.10 -6.63 5.34
N ALA A 256 0.29 -6.54 6.65
CA ALA A 256 -0.79 -6.41 7.62
C ALA A 256 -0.87 -4.96 8.17
N GLY A 257 -2.07 -4.51 8.54
CA GLY A 257 -2.25 -3.24 9.25
C GLY A 257 -1.86 -1.99 8.46
N GLU A 258 -2.04 -1.98 7.13
CA GLU A 258 -1.84 -0.79 6.30
C GLU A 258 -2.79 0.33 6.74
N GLU A 259 -4.04 -0.05 7.00
CA GLU A 259 -5.19 0.85 7.16
C GLU A 259 -5.14 1.69 8.45
N LEU A 260 -4.24 1.30 9.36
CA LEU A 260 -3.97 1.96 10.63
C LEU A 260 -2.63 2.71 10.62
N GLY A 261 -2.19 3.10 9.43
CA GLY A 261 -1.02 3.93 9.22
C GLY A 261 0.23 3.12 8.90
N LEU A 262 0.15 2.17 7.99
CA LEU A 262 1.25 1.43 7.36
C LEU A 262 2.03 0.52 8.33
N LEU A 263 1.37 -0.07 9.34
CA LEU A 263 2.04 -0.73 10.46
C LEU A 263 2.95 -1.88 10.01
N GLY A 264 2.45 -2.83 9.22
CA GLY A 264 3.22 -4.01 8.83
C GLY A 264 4.35 -3.71 7.85
N SER A 265 4.14 -2.84 6.86
CA SER A 265 5.20 -2.46 5.92
C SER A 265 6.30 -1.63 6.58
N GLN A 266 5.98 -0.86 7.61
CA GLN A 266 7.00 -0.21 8.43
C GLN A 266 7.87 -1.22 9.16
N ASP A 267 7.28 -2.15 9.93
CA ASP A 267 8.05 -3.15 10.68
C ASP A 267 8.98 -3.93 9.76
N ILE A 268 8.48 -4.35 8.59
CA ILE A 268 9.28 -5.10 7.61
C ILE A 268 10.38 -4.24 7.00
N SER A 269 10.07 -3.03 6.53
CA SER A 269 11.06 -2.16 5.88
C SER A 269 12.13 -1.65 6.86
N ASP A 270 11.77 -1.40 8.11
CA ASP A 270 12.68 -1.06 9.20
C ASP A 270 13.60 -2.24 9.51
N ALA A 271 13.07 -3.44 9.71
CA ALA A 271 13.86 -4.65 9.94
C ALA A 271 14.84 -4.92 8.77
N TYR A 272 14.40 -4.69 7.53
CA TYR A 272 15.25 -4.84 6.35
C TYR A 272 16.36 -3.78 6.30
N ALA A 273 16.07 -2.53 6.65
CA ALA A 273 17.06 -1.46 6.72
C ALA A 273 18.08 -1.67 7.86
N GLU A 274 17.61 -2.17 9.01
CA GLU A 274 18.44 -2.53 10.17
C GLU A 274 19.41 -3.66 9.83
N ALA A 275 18.90 -4.73 9.22
CA ALA A 275 19.67 -5.88 8.76
C ALA A 275 20.48 -5.61 7.48
N GLN A 276 20.47 -4.37 6.96
CA GLN A 276 21.19 -3.96 5.74
C GLN A 276 20.88 -4.83 4.52
N GLN A 277 19.62 -5.25 4.38
CA GLN A 277 19.17 -6.06 3.25
C GLN A 277 19.35 -5.29 1.93
N GLN A 278 19.73 -6.01 0.88
CA GLN A 278 19.99 -5.43 -0.44
C GLN A 278 18.73 -5.38 -1.30
N VAL A 279 17.74 -4.59 -0.91
CA VAL A 279 16.53 -4.37 -1.72
C VAL A 279 16.83 -3.40 -2.86
N VAL A 280 16.62 -3.88 -4.08
CA VAL A 280 16.86 -3.15 -5.33
C VAL A 280 15.66 -2.32 -5.71
N ALA A 281 14.47 -2.91 -5.65
CA ALA A 281 13.23 -2.27 -6.07
C ALA A 281 12.04 -2.87 -5.35
N VAL A 282 11.04 -2.04 -5.07
CA VAL A 282 9.77 -2.41 -4.45
C VAL A 282 8.63 -1.90 -5.35
N LEU A 283 7.68 -2.76 -5.67
CA LEU A 283 6.45 -2.39 -6.37
C LEU A 283 5.25 -2.65 -5.44
N GLN A 284 4.45 -1.61 -5.20
CA GLN A 284 3.20 -1.70 -4.44
C GLN A 284 2.01 -1.89 -5.39
N MET A 285 1.15 -2.86 -5.10
CA MET A 285 -0.21 -2.95 -5.61
C MET A 285 -1.14 -2.60 -4.47
N ASP A 286 -2.05 -1.69 -4.76
CA ASP A 286 -3.08 -1.24 -3.84
C ASP A 286 -4.15 -0.64 -4.73
N MET A 287 -5.34 -1.25 -4.74
CA MET A 287 -6.46 -0.97 -5.66
C MET A 287 -6.08 -1.11 -7.15
N VAL A 288 -6.51 -2.20 -7.77
CA VAL A 288 -6.18 -2.51 -9.17
C VAL A 288 -7.39 -2.92 -10.01
N MET A 289 -8.60 -2.88 -9.48
CA MET A 289 -9.77 -3.47 -10.12
C MET A 289 -10.84 -2.46 -10.55
N TYR A 290 -10.78 -1.18 -10.18
CA TYR A 290 -11.72 -0.15 -10.62
C TYR A 290 -11.11 0.77 -11.69
N PRO A 291 -11.35 0.50 -12.99
CA PRO A 291 -10.72 1.25 -14.07
C PRO A 291 -11.25 2.68 -14.20
N SER A 292 -10.36 3.62 -14.56
CA SER A 292 -10.79 4.90 -15.11
C SER A 292 -11.58 4.70 -16.42
N PRO A 293 -12.36 5.70 -16.89
CA PRO A 293 -13.06 5.62 -18.19
C PRO A 293 -12.13 5.29 -19.37
N GLU A 294 -10.89 5.78 -19.34
CA GLU A 294 -9.84 5.52 -20.33
C GLU A 294 -9.14 4.17 -20.13
N ARG A 295 -9.37 3.50 -18.99
CA ARG A 295 -8.78 2.20 -18.61
C ARG A 295 -7.24 2.20 -18.66
N GLN A 296 -6.66 3.36 -18.39
CA GLN A 296 -5.22 3.57 -18.31
C GLN A 296 -4.73 3.27 -16.90
N LEU A 297 -3.42 2.99 -16.76
CA LEU A 297 -2.80 2.87 -15.45
C LEU A 297 -2.37 4.26 -14.97
N ALA A 298 -2.58 4.57 -13.69
CA ALA A 298 -1.95 5.73 -13.07
C ALA A 298 -0.65 5.32 -12.37
N PHE A 299 0.26 6.26 -12.21
CA PHE A 299 1.48 6.09 -11.41
C PHE A 299 1.56 7.21 -10.38
N VAL A 300 1.64 6.84 -9.11
CA VAL A 300 1.85 7.78 -8.00
C VAL A 300 3.29 8.26 -8.02
N VAL A 301 3.50 9.58 -7.98
CA VAL A 301 4.84 10.20 -8.15
C VAL A 301 5.43 10.83 -6.89
N ASP A 302 4.66 10.93 -5.82
CA ASP A 302 5.11 11.29 -4.48
C ASP A 302 5.46 10.03 -3.67
N ASN A 303 6.48 10.13 -2.79
CA ASN A 303 7.05 9.00 -2.04
C ASN A 303 7.50 7.80 -2.93
N THR A 304 7.86 8.07 -4.18
CA THR A 304 8.36 7.05 -5.13
C THR A 304 9.68 7.43 -5.80
N ASN A 305 10.37 6.42 -6.33
CA ASN A 305 11.59 6.63 -7.10
C ASN A 305 11.28 6.97 -8.56
N ARG A 306 11.53 8.22 -8.95
CA ARG A 306 11.26 8.72 -10.32
C ARG A 306 11.85 7.88 -11.47
N GLN A 307 13.05 7.32 -11.30
CA GLN A 307 13.67 6.50 -12.35
C GLN A 307 12.99 5.13 -12.45
N LEU A 308 12.67 4.52 -11.31
CA LEU A 308 11.94 3.25 -11.25
C LEU A 308 10.51 3.40 -11.79
N THR A 309 9.82 4.48 -11.45
CA THR A 309 8.50 4.83 -12.03
C THR A 309 8.59 4.97 -13.55
N SER A 310 9.60 5.68 -14.05
CA SER A 310 9.82 5.83 -15.50
C SER A 310 10.12 4.49 -16.19
N PHE A 311 10.83 3.58 -15.51
CA PHE A 311 11.10 2.24 -16.00
C PHE A 311 9.82 1.39 -16.03
N ALA A 312 9.01 1.41 -14.98
CA ALA A 312 7.72 0.71 -14.96
C ALA A 312 6.78 1.22 -16.07
N GLN A 313 6.73 2.53 -16.33
CA GLN A 313 6.00 3.08 -17.47
C GLN A 313 6.54 2.60 -18.82
N ARG A 314 7.86 2.38 -18.96
CA ARG A 314 8.44 1.73 -20.15
C ARG A 314 7.98 0.27 -20.28
N LEU A 315 7.88 -0.47 -19.17
CA LEU A 315 7.34 -1.83 -19.18
C LEU A 315 5.88 -1.85 -19.64
N VAL A 316 5.04 -0.92 -19.16
CA VAL A 316 3.63 -0.78 -19.60
C VAL A 316 3.56 -0.55 -21.11
N ARG A 317 4.29 0.43 -21.64
CA ARG A 317 4.33 0.70 -23.09
C ARG A 317 4.91 -0.46 -23.91
N HIS A 318 5.87 -1.20 -23.35
CA HIS A 318 6.52 -2.29 -24.06
C HIS A 318 5.68 -3.56 -24.10
N TYR A 319 5.16 -4.00 -22.96
CA TYR A 319 4.49 -5.29 -22.80
C TYR A 319 2.97 -5.20 -22.89
N LEU A 320 2.36 -4.12 -22.37
CA LEU A 320 0.91 -4.02 -22.24
C LEU A 320 0.28 -3.20 -23.38
N LYS A 321 1.06 -2.29 -24.01
CA LYS A 321 0.59 -1.42 -25.10
C LYS A 321 -0.60 -0.53 -24.72
N VAL A 322 -0.67 -0.15 -23.45
CA VAL A 322 -1.65 0.80 -22.92
C VAL A 322 -0.96 2.09 -22.50
N ASP A 323 -1.73 3.18 -22.45
CA ASP A 323 -1.27 4.46 -21.92
C ASP A 323 -1.22 4.43 -20.39
N SER A 324 -0.45 5.38 -19.85
CA SER A 324 -0.36 5.59 -18.41
C SER A 324 -0.28 7.07 -18.09
N VAL A 325 -0.90 7.47 -16.98
CA VAL A 325 -0.86 8.83 -16.45
C VAL A 325 -0.07 8.88 -15.15
N GLN A 326 0.23 10.10 -14.69
CA GLN A 326 0.80 10.33 -13.36
C GLN A 326 -0.26 10.95 -12.47
N THR A 327 -0.24 10.61 -11.19
CA THR A 327 -1.11 11.14 -10.16
C THR A 327 -0.31 11.35 -8.87
N SER A 328 -0.91 11.98 -7.86
CA SER A 328 -0.28 12.17 -6.56
C SER A 328 -1.33 12.03 -5.48
N CYS A 329 -0.95 11.39 -4.38
CA CYS A 329 -1.84 11.20 -3.25
C CYS A 329 -1.72 12.33 -2.21
N GLY A 330 -0.53 12.95 -2.12
CA GLY A 330 -0.27 14.12 -1.27
C GLY A 330 0.15 13.77 0.16
N TYR A 331 0.25 12.49 0.50
CA TYR A 331 0.60 11.97 1.82
C TYR A 331 1.23 10.57 1.70
N ALA A 332 1.42 9.89 2.82
CA ALA A 332 1.91 8.52 2.89
C ALA A 332 0.79 7.52 2.58
N CYS A 333 0.42 7.38 1.31
CA CYS A 333 -0.86 6.80 0.95
C CYS A 333 -0.94 5.28 0.86
N SER A 334 0.18 4.58 0.93
CA SER A 334 0.21 3.12 0.95
C SER A 334 1.62 2.64 1.35
N ASP A 335 1.83 1.34 1.44
CA ASP A 335 3.05 0.70 1.99
C ASP A 335 4.35 1.10 1.28
N HIS A 336 4.28 1.52 0.01
CA HIS A 336 5.44 2.05 -0.71
C HIS A 336 6.13 3.21 0.04
N ALA A 337 5.36 4.01 0.78
CA ALA A 337 5.88 5.14 1.53
C ALA A 337 6.77 4.68 2.71
N SER A 338 6.50 3.51 3.31
CA SER A 338 7.37 2.90 4.33
C SER A 338 8.75 2.55 3.78
N TRP A 339 8.78 1.97 2.58
CA TRP A 339 10.01 1.62 1.88
C TRP A 339 10.80 2.86 1.40
N ASP A 340 10.13 3.87 0.84
CA ASP A 340 10.76 5.11 0.36
C ASP A 340 11.36 5.91 1.52
N ARG A 341 10.66 5.96 2.66
CA ARG A 341 11.17 6.57 3.91
C ARG A 341 12.48 5.93 4.36
N ASN A 342 12.61 4.62 4.19
CA ASN A 342 13.84 3.88 4.46
C ASN A 342 14.87 3.98 3.33
N GLY A 343 14.61 4.72 2.25
CA GLY A 343 15.54 4.97 1.16
C GLY A 343 15.62 3.86 0.12
N PHE A 344 14.68 2.92 0.13
CA PHE A 344 14.55 1.91 -0.92
C PHE A 344 13.81 2.50 -2.14
N ALA A 345 14.16 2.04 -3.34
CA ALA A 345 13.51 2.51 -4.55
C ALA A 345 12.13 1.86 -4.71
N THR A 346 11.08 2.68 -4.77
CA THR A 346 9.68 2.23 -4.83
C THR A 346 8.99 2.72 -6.10
N VAL A 347 7.98 1.97 -6.54
CA VAL A 347 7.02 2.38 -7.57
C VAL A 347 5.63 1.93 -7.17
N PHE A 348 4.64 2.76 -7.48
CA PHE A 348 3.25 2.50 -7.13
C PHE A 348 2.36 2.78 -8.36
N PRO A 349 2.11 1.76 -9.21
CA PRO A 349 1.03 1.82 -10.18
C PRO A 349 -0.33 1.71 -9.47
N PHE A 350 -1.30 2.49 -9.91
CA PHE A 350 -2.63 2.61 -9.31
C PHE A 350 -3.72 2.50 -10.39
N GLU A 351 -4.93 2.06 -10.02
CA GLU A 351 -6.03 1.76 -10.94
C GLU A 351 -6.52 2.92 -11.81
N ALA A 352 -6.48 4.14 -11.28
CA ALA A 352 -7.01 5.36 -11.86
C ALA A 352 -6.28 6.58 -11.25
N SER A 353 -6.56 7.80 -11.70
CA SER A 353 -6.07 8.97 -10.95
C SER A 353 -6.81 9.10 -9.62
N PHE A 354 -6.22 9.69 -8.59
CA PHE A 354 -6.87 9.85 -7.28
C PHE A 354 -8.23 10.55 -7.34
N GLU A 355 -8.47 11.41 -8.34
CA GLU A 355 -9.76 12.07 -8.55
C GLU A 355 -10.86 11.15 -9.07
N THR A 356 -10.51 9.97 -9.57
CA THR A 356 -11.41 9.02 -10.25
C THR A 356 -11.31 7.58 -9.74
N MET A 357 -10.58 7.36 -8.64
CA MET A 357 -10.47 6.07 -7.97
C MET A 357 -11.82 5.59 -7.40
N ASN A 358 -11.90 4.32 -7.01
CA ASN A 358 -13.10 3.73 -6.45
C ASN A 358 -13.65 4.53 -5.23
N PRO A 359 -14.85 5.13 -5.32
CA PRO A 359 -15.39 5.96 -4.24
C PRO A 359 -16.00 5.15 -3.09
N ARG A 360 -15.92 3.81 -3.14
CA ARG A 360 -16.56 2.89 -2.18
C ARG A 360 -15.59 2.23 -1.20
N ILE A 361 -14.28 2.49 -1.34
CA ILE A 361 -13.27 1.98 -0.42
C ILE A 361 -13.63 2.30 1.04
N HIS A 362 -13.20 1.43 1.96
CA HIS A 362 -13.48 1.53 3.40
C HIS A 362 -14.96 1.56 3.81
N THR A 363 -15.82 0.99 2.97
CA THR A 363 -17.25 0.80 3.26
C THR A 363 -17.66 -0.66 3.06
N GLU A 364 -18.90 -0.99 3.42
CA GLU A 364 -19.49 -2.31 3.11
C GLU A 364 -19.77 -2.52 1.62
N ASP A 365 -19.72 -1.44 0.82
CA ASP A 365 -20.01 -1.41 -0.62
C ASP A 365 -18.76 -1.59 -1.50
N ASP A 366 -17.56 -1.70 -0.91
CA ASP A 366 -16.38 -2.16 -1.66
C ASP A 366 -16.46 -3.66 -1.92
N VAL A 367 -17.32 -4.03 -2.86
CA VAL A 367 -17.68 -5.41 -3.21
C VAL A 367 -17.41 -5.70 -4.68
N LEU A 368 -17.22 -6.98 -4.99
CA LEU A 368 -17.24 -7.45 -6.38
C LEU A 368 -18.60 -7.20 -7.02
N ASP A 369 -18.64 -6.25 -7.94
CA ASP A 369 -19.79 -5.97 -8.76
C ASP A 369 -19.37 -5.53 -10.17
N HIS A 370 -20.32 -5.00 -10.94
CA HIS A 370 -20.09 -4.59 -12.33
C HIS A 370 -19.13 -3.41 -12.52
N HIS A 371 -18.71 -2.73 -11.45
CA HIS A 371 -17.71 -1.66 -11.52
C HIS A 371 -16.28 -2.18 -11.32
N LEU A 372 -16.11 -3.34 -10.66
CA LEU A 372 -14.81 -3.98 -10.49
C LEU A 372 -14.53 -4.94 -11.66
N ASP A 373 -13.46 -4.67 -12.40
CA ASP A 373 -13.06 -5.37 -13.61
C ASP A 373 -11.75 -6.14 -13.46
N ALA A 374 -11.85 -7.46 -13.38
CA ALA A 374 -10.70 -8.35 -13.28
C ALA A 374 -9.78 -8.33 -14.52
N GLU A 375 -10.25 -7.87 -15.69
CA GLU A 375 -9.39 -7.63 -16.86
C GLU A 375 -8.53 -6.37 -16.68
N HIS A 376 -9.01 -5.37 -15.92
CA HIS A 376 -8.18 -4.23 -15.53
C HIS A 376 -7.07 -4.68 -14.58
N ALA A 377 -7.42 -5.44 -13.53
CA ALA A 377 -6.45 -6.04 -12.62
C ALA A 377 -5.42 -6.94 -13.34
N LEU A 378 -5.81 -7.59 -14.45
CA LEU A 378 -4.91 -8.39 -15.28
C LEU A 378 -3.77 -7.55 -15.90
N LEU A 379 -3.99 -6.25 -16.16
CA LEU A 379 -2.91 -5.34 -16.58
C LEU A 379 -1.86 -5.19 -15.48
N PHE A 380 -2.27 -5.08 -14.23
CA PHE A 380 -1.36 -5.00 -13.09
C PHE A 380 -0.60 -6.31 -12.89
N ALA A 381 -1.24 -7.47 -13.03
CA ALA A 381 -0.56 -8.76 -13.00
C ALA A 381 0.49 -8.89 -14.12
N LYS A 382 0.19 -8.38 -15.32
CA LYS A 382 1.15 -8.35 -16.43
C LYS A 382 2.33 -7.42 -16.14
N LEU A 383 2.07 -6.22 -15.63
CA LEU A 383 3.12 -5.27 -15.23
C LEU A 383 4.03 -5.88 -14.15
N ASN A 384 3.44 -6.48 -13.11
CA ASN A 384 4.16 -7.12 -12.02
C ASN A 384 5.04 -8.28 -12.49
N THR A 385 4.52 -9.13 -13.38
CA THR A 385 5.28 -10.22 -13.98
C THR A 385 6.47 -9.68 -14.78
N ALA A 386 6.25 -8.68 -15.63
CA ALA A 386 7.32 -8.05 -16.41
C ALA A 386 8.36 -7.39 -15.50
N PHE A 387 7.93 -6.63 -14.48
CA PHE A 387 8.79 -5.96 -13.51
C PHE A 387 9.67 -6.96 -12.74
N ALA A 388 9.08 -8.04 -12.23
CA ALA A 388 9.79 -9.10 -11.54
C ALA A 388 10.85 -9.73 -12.44
N VAL A 389 10.50 -10.16 -13.64
CA VAL A 389 11.43 -10.84 -14.54
C VAL A 389 12.56 -9.92 -14.99
N GLU A 390 12.24 -8.68 -15.39
CA GLU A 390 13.22 -7.72 -15.89
C GLU A 390 14.23 -7.29 -14.81
N LEU A 391 13.77 -7.07 -13.57
CA LEU A 391 14.65 -6.60 -12.49
C LEU A 391 15.42 -7.72 -11.81
N THR A 392 14.87 -8.93 -11.78
CA THR A 392 15.56 -10.08 -11.16
C THR A 392 16.49 -10.83 -12.12
N ALA A 393 16.44 -10.53 -13.42
CA ALA A 393 17.46 -10.95 -14.36
C ALA A 393 18.85 -10.38 -14.01
N ASN A 394 19.90 -11.07 -14.46
CA ASN A 394 21.26 -10.53 -14.41
C ASN A 394 21.34 -9.26 -15.25
N SER A 395 21.93 -8.19 -14.68
CA SER A 395 22.29 -7.02 -15.46
C SER A 395 23.32 -7.47 -16.50
N LYS A 396 23.06 -7.22 -17.78
CA LYS A 396 24.05 -7.45 -18.84
C LYS A 396 25.21 -6.48 -18.73
#